data_AF-A0A965R3B6-F1
#
_entry.id   AF-A0A965R3B6-F1
#
_cell.length_a   1.000
_cell.length_b   1.000
_cell.length_c   1.000
_cell.angle_alpha   90.00
_cell.angle_beta   90.00
_cell.angle_gamma   90.00
#
_symmetry.space_group_name_H-M   'P 1'
#
loop_
_entity.id
_entity.type
_entity.pdbx_description
1 polymer ?
#
loop_
_entity_poly.entity_id
_entity_poly.type
_entity_poly.pdbx_seq_one_letter_code
_entity_poly.pdbx_strand_id
1 'polypeptide(L)' 'SKKISMFPRKHITIKVGDPVDLSKFRGRELTSKALAEATSVVMDAITELLEDLRHEKAPAERWNPAEHNQSETGKF' A
#
# COMPACT_ATOMS: atom_id res chain seq x y z
N SER A 1 3.48 -1.78 -38.01
CA SER A 1 3.95 -0.37 -38.11
C SER A 1 4.54 0.03 -36.77
N LYS A 2 5.84 0.31 -36.69
CA LYS A 2 6.47 0.90 -35.50
C LYS A 2 6.05 2.38 -35.45
N LYS A 3 4.96 2.69 -34.76
CA LYS A 3 4.58 4.09 -34.47
C LYS A 3 5.71 4.73 -33.69
N ILE A 4 6.20 5.87 -34.17
CA ILE A 4 7.17 6.69 -33.47
C ILE A 4 6.49 7.22 -32.20
N SER A 5 7.00 6.83 -31.03
CA SER A 5 6.53 7.35 -29.73
C SER A 5 7.30 8.63 -29.42
N MET A 6 6.61 9.78 -29.49
CA MET A 6 7.21 11.09 -29.17
C MET A 6 7.32 11.35 -27.66
N PHE A 7 6.79 10.45 -26.82
CA PHE A 7 6.88 10.59 -25.36
C PHE A 7 8.09 9.82 -24.81
N PRO A 8 8.84 10.42 -23.87
CA PRO A 8 9.92 9.74 -23.18
C PRO A 8 9.39 8.55 -22.37
N ARG A 9 10.29 7.60 -22.07
CA ARG A 9 9.98 6.46 -21.20
C ARG A 9 9.55 6.98 -19.83
N LYS A 10 8.55 6.33 -19.24
CA LYS A 10 8.11 6.66 -17.88
C LYS A 10 9.25 6.39 -16.89
N HIS A 11 9.51 7.37 -16.02
CA HIS A 11 10.43 7.17 -14.90
C HIS A 11 9.71 6.39 -13.80
N ILE A 12 10.35 5.34 -13.28
CA ILE A 12 9.80 4.50 -12.23
C ILE A 12 10.81 4.50 -11.08
N THR A 13 10.37 4.91 -9.90
CA THR A 13 11.17 4.85 -8.67
C THR A 13 10.70 3.66 -7.85
N ILE A 14 11.63 2.86 -7.34
CA ILE A 14 11.34 1.69 -6.52
C ILE A 14 12.16 1.83 -5.24
N LYS A 15 11.50 1.60 -4.09
CA LYS A 15 12.14 1.53 -2.78
C LYS A 15 11.72 0.23 -2.10
N VAL A 16 12.67 -0.47 -1.50
CA VAL A 16 12.45 -1.68 -0.72
C VAL A 16 12.92 -1.39 0.70
N GLY A 17 12.02 -1.58 1.66
CA GLY A 17 12.30 -1.36 3.09
C GLY A 17 12.88 -2.59 3.78
N ASP A 18 13.17 -2.39 5.07
CA ASP A 18 13.54 -3.48 5.96
C ASP A 18 12.38 -4.46 6.18
N PRO A 19 12.66 -5.69 6.65
CA PRO A 19 11.62 -6.65 6.97
C PRO A 19 10.65 -6.12 8.04
N VAL A 20 9.35 -6.25 7.79
CA VAL A 20 8.31 -5.90 8.78
C VAL A 20 8.30 -6.93 9.90
N ASP A 21 8.39 -6.48 11.16
CA ASP A 21 8.30 -7.37 12.32
C ASP A 21 6.85 -7.79 12.58
N LEU A 22 6.58 -9.07 12.34
CA LEU A 22 5.29 -9.72 12.61
C LEU A 22 5.38 -10.76 13.74
N SER A 23 6.47 -10.75 14.52
CA SER A 23 6.70 -11.69 15.62
C SER A 23 5.51 -11.79 16.58
N LYS A 24 4.84 -10.67 16.87
CA LYS A 24 3.66 -10.59 17.77
C LYS A 24 2.47 -11.47 17.34
N PHE A 25 2.40 -11.87 16.08
CA PHE A 25 1.33 -12.71 15.55
C PHE A 25 1.68 -14.20 15.47
N ARG A 26 2.95 -14.59 15.70
CA ARG A 26 3.37 -15.98 15.65
C ARG A 26 2.71 -16.79 16.77
N GLY A 27 2.20 -17.97 16.43
CA GLY A 27 1.56 -18.89 17.39
C GLY A 27 0.18 -18.47 17.86
N ARG A 28 -0.37 -17.35 17.36
CA ARG A 28 -1.77 -16.99 17.56
C ARG A 28 -2.69 -17.80 16.66
N GLU A 29 -3.93 -17.96 17.08
CA GLU A 29 -4.97 -18.55 16.24
C GLU A 29 -5.23 -17.67 15.00
N LEU A 30 -5.31 -18.31 13.82
CA LEU A 30 -5.54 -17.66 12.53
C LEU A 30 -7.00 -17.23 12.40
N THR A 31 -7.33 -16.11 13.05
CA THR A 31 -8.63 -15.47 12.96
C THR A 31 -8.61 -14.34 11.92
N SER A 32 -9.77 -14.00 11.36
CA SER A 32 -9.91 -12.85 10.43
C SER A 32 -9.43 -11.55 11.05
N LYS A 33 -9.71 -11.34 12.35
CA LYS A 33 -9.25 -10.19 13.11
C LYS A 33 -7.73 -10.14 13.21
N ALA A 34 -7.06 -11.24 13.56
CA ALA A 34 -5.60 -11.29 13.64
C ALA A 34 -4.94 -11.01 12.28
N LEU A 35 -5.54 -11.49 11.19
CA LEU A 35 -5.07 -11.23 9.83
C LEU A 35 -5.21 -9.74 9.45
N ALA A 36 -6.36 -9.12 9.77
CA ALA A 36 -6.59 -7.70 9.52
C ALA A 36 -5.61 -6.81 10.30
N GLU A 37 -5.36 -7.14 11.57
CA GLU A 37 -4.36 -6.45 12.40
C GLU A 37 -2.94 -6.57 11.82
N ALA A 38 -2.54 -7.76 11.37
CA ALA A 38 -1.23 -7.96 10.74
C ALA A 38 -1.11 -7.17 9.43
N THR A 39 -2.18 -7.14 8.65
CA THR A 39 -2.24 -6.37 7.40
C THR A 39 -2.10 -4.88 7.66
N SER A 40 -2.72 -4.34 8.72
CA SER A 40 -2.55 -2.94 9.11
C SER A 40 -1.09 -2.59 9.37
N VAL A 41 -0.36 -3.44 10.10
CA VAL A 41 1.07 -3.22 10.40
C VAL A 41 1.90 -3.15 9.10
N VAL A 42 1.63 -4.04 8.15
CA VAL A 42 2.32 -4.01 6.85
C VAL A 42 1.99 -2.75 6.07
N MET A 43 0.73 -2.32 6.08
CA MET A 43 0.30 -1.10 5.39
C MET A 43 0.90 0.16 6.02
N ASP A 44 1.10 0.20 7.33
CA ASP A 44 1.78 1.32 8.01
C ASP A 44 3.24 1.42 7.54
N ALA A 45 3.97 0.30 7.48
CA ALA A 45 5.34 0.27 6.96
C ALA A 45 5.43 0.68 5.48
N ILE A 46 4.46 0.28 4.65
CA ILE A 46 4.40 0.71 3.25
C ILE A 46 4.15 2.22 3.16
N THR A 47 3.27 2.78 4.00
CA THR A 47 3.01 4.22 4.05
C THR A 47 4.29 5.00 4.35
N GLU A 48 5.09 4.58 5.33
CA GLU A 48 6.38 5.22 5.65
C GLU A 48 7.35 5.22 4.46
N LEU A 49 7.42 4.12 3.70
CA LEU A 49 8.23 4.06 2.48
C LEU A 49 7.74 5.02 1.40
N LEU A 50 6.42 5.19 1.27
CA LEU A 50 5.83 6.11 0.32
C LEU A 50 6.01 7.58 0.73
N GLU A 51 5.94 7.90 2.02
CA GLU A 51 6.22 9.24 2.53
C GLU A 51 7.63 9.69 2.13
N ASP A 52 8.62 8.81 2.32
CA ASP A 52 9.99 9.10 1.93
C ASP A 52 10.13 9.23 0.40
N LEU A 53 9.54 8.31 -0.37
CA LEU A 53 9.64 8.33 -1.83
C LEU A 53 8.96 9.57 -2.46
N ARG A 54 7.90 10.09 -1.81
CA ARG A 54 7.15 11.27 -2.26
C ARG A 54 7.61 12.58 -1.62
N HIS A 55 8.41 12.51 -0.56
CA HIS A 55 8.77 13.66 0.28
C HIS A 55 7.55 14.41 0.85
N GLU A 56 6.50 13.66 1.16
CA GLU A 56 5.23 14.18 1.67
C GLU A 56 4.76 13.35 2.87
N LYS A 57 3.99 13.96 3.77
CA LYS A 57 3.38 13.24 4.90
C LYS A 57 2.04 12.65 4.52
N ALA A 58 1.81 11.41 4.94
CA ALA A 58 0.54 10.75 4.77
C ALA A 58 -0.54 11.46 5.60
N PRO A 59 -1.80 11.45 5.14
CA PRO A 59 -2.92 11.88 5.95
C PRO A 59 -3.00 11.11 7.27
N ALA A 60 -3.55 11.74 8.30
CA ALA A 60 -3.70 11.14 9.62
C ALA A 60 -4.59 9.89 9.60
N GLU A 61 -5.60 9.88 8.74
CA GLU A 61 -6.53 8.76 8.57
C GLU A 61 -6.30 8.08 7.22
N ARG A 62 -6.28 6.75 7.24
CA ARG A 62 -6.18 5.95 6.02
C ARG A 62 -7.50 6.04 5.26
N TRP A 63 -7.41 6.26 3.95
CA TRP A 63 -8.57 6.27 3.07
C TRP A 63 -9.36 4.95 3.14
N ASN A 64 -10.67 5.04 3.44
CA ASN A 64 -11.59 3.89 3.48
C ASN A 64 -12.66 4.03 2.37
N PRO A 65 -12.59 3.25 1.27
CA PRO A 65 -13.55 3.35 0.17
C PRO A 65 -15.02 3.20 0.58
N ALA A 66 -15.31 2.39 1.61
CA ALA A 66 -16.66 2.15 2.09
C ALA A 66 -17.30 3.41 2.69
N GLU A 67 -16.50 4.30 3.29
CA GLU A 67 -16.97 5.59 3.84
C GLU A 67 -17.24 6.63 2.75
N HIS A 68 -16.71 6.42 1.55
CA HIS A 68 -16.78 7.38 0.44
C HIS A 68 -17.73 6.94 -0.69
N ASN A 69 -18.61 5.95 -0.43
CA ASN A 69 -19.57 5.38 -1.40
C ASN A 69 -18.90 4.95 -2.73
N GLN A 70 -17.65 4.51 -2.67
CA GLN A 70 -16.95 3.98 -3.83
C GLN A 70 -17.16 2.47 -3.91
N SER A 71 -17.47 1.98 -5.11
CA SER A 71 -17.55 0.54 -5.34
C SER A 71 -16.15 -0.08 -5.17
N GLU A 72 -16.05 -1.12 -4.35
CA GLU A 72 -14.81 -1.86 -4.09
C GLU A 72 -14.18 -2.39 -5.40
N THR A 73 -15.04 -2.71 -6.36
CA THR A 73 -14.68 -3.11 -7.72
C THR A 73 -15.01 -1.98 -8.71
N GLY A 74 -14.14 -1.78 -9.70
CA GLY A 74 -14.40 -0.85 -10.81
C GLY A 74 -15.59 -1.25 -11.68
N LYS A 75 -15.91 -0.45 -12.70
CA LYS A 75 -16.96 -0.78 -13.68
C LYS A 75 -16.62 -2.11 -14.38
N PHE A 76 -17.45 -3.12 -14.15
CA PHE A 76 -17.59 -4.30 -15.01
C PHE A 76 -18.84 -4.16 -15.87
#